data_AF-A0A956N806-F1
#
_entry.id   AF-A0A956N806-F1
#
_cell.length_a   1.000
_cell.length_b   1.000
_cell.length_c   1.000
_cell.angle_alpha   90.00
_cell.angle_beta   90.00
_cell.angle_gamma   90.00
#
_symmetry.space_group_name_H-M   'P 1'
#
loop_
_entity.id
_entity.type
_entity.pdbx_description
1 polymer ?
#
loop_
_entity_poly.entity_id
_entity_poly.type
_entity_poly.pdbx_seq_one_letter_code
_entity_poly.pdbx_strand_id
1 'polypeptide(L)'
;MSTTGGNRAGYVGAAARVGRIGTHVLLGFVLVGLGIPGWFALPWVGTPRQPCFGPTTVYAQSDRAAVKQLEQEIAVAKRMLRSGQSSAALEKLRTLLDANPTDVRLLRLYSAQLRTEERLEEAIPYYQKAVKSSEDAGPILQELEGIYRELRKDEEAFDACLEYQARFGERGRWVQRELESLILTGRLGDTAVEKIDEALKDRDAESPLHRLRLSALYFAGRKEEALQAVQKLDKDRKAGGAELYAYSTLLEERGDLDDSLGALQAALLANPNPALGQEMLYKQAQLLRRLRRVDDALVVFDQIVSANPQGALTRNILLEKAQILDVELHRKEDALTTYRELLSRVQPIKTADDAQLVNRIQLAMADCELLLGRPEMAGELYQQMSENATDPGVRVESLFQVAEMLFYQGKATEAEETYYKIIDEYKTSTWTNDALDRILIIGENNDFGGVPLSALAQTMYYARLGQVDRALRIATDAIEGFPESEARDNLLYEKTALQLRLGNPIEARSTADQLAEQYPESAFAPRGLKIVADYYRELTGSEETAKAIYTDILLRFPKSIEIPEVRGHLNVLEGRGSDSSALEGGLAHSWLG
;
A
#
# COMPACT_ATOMS: atom_id res chain seq x y z
N MET A 1 -31.44 -12.29 -42.99
CA MET A 1 -32.01 -11.86 -41.70
C MET A 1 -30.86 -11.83 -40.70
N SER A 2 -30.05 -10.76 -40.70
CA SER A 2 -30.05 -9.69 -39.67
C SER A 2 -29.74 -10.27 -38.28
N THR A 3 -28.54 -10.18 -37.72
CA THR A 3 -27.74 -8.95 -37.50
C THR A 3 -26.25 -9.26 -37.26
N THR A 4 -25.41 -8.41 -37.85
CA THR A 4 -23.97 -8.14 -37.61
C THR A 4 -23.77 -7.52 -36.21
N GLY A 5 -22.69 -7.66 -35.45
CA GLY A 5 -21.27 -7.74 -35.79
C GLY A 5 -20.53 -6.53 -35.18
N GLY A 6 -19.44 -6.76 -34.43
CA GLY A 6 -18.34 -5.79 -34.30
C GLY A 6 -18.16 -5.06 -32.97
N ASN A 7 -17.35 -5.65 -32.08
CA ASN A 7 -16.56 -4.95 -31.07
C ASN A 7 -15.40 -4.20 -31.74
N ARG A 8 -15.16 -2.93 -31.38
CA ARG A 8 -13.85 -2.26 -31.52
C ARG A 8 -13.66 -1.18 -30.46
N ALA A 9 -12.44 -1.16 -29.93
CA ALA A 9 -11.90 -0.34 -28.86
C ALA A 9 -11.81 1.17 -29.18
N GLY A 10 -11.67 1.99 -28.13
CA GLY A 10 -11.30 3.39 -28.24
C GLY A 10 -11.20 4.11 -26.88
N TYR A 11 -10.04 4.01 -26.23
CA TYR A 11 -9.60 4.88 -25.13
C TYR A 11 -9.19 6.25 -25.71
N VAL A 12 -9.86 7.35 -25.34
CA VAL A 12 -9.31 8.73 -25.41
C VAL A 12 -9.99 9.65 -24.38
N GLY A 13 -9.18 10.23 -23.48
CA GLY A 13 -9.17 11.65 -23.09
C GLY A 13 -10.35 12.24 -22.31
N ALA A 14 -10.24 12.26 -20.98
CA ALA A 14 -11.02 13.15 -20.12
C ALA A 14 -10.35 14.53 -19.99
N ALA A 15 -11.00 15.58 -20.50
CA ALA A 15 -10.67 16.98 -20.23
C ALA A 15 -11.98 17.72 -19.87
N ALA A 16 -12.23 17.92 -18.58
CA ALA A 16 -13.37 18.70 -18.10
C ALA A 16 -12.98 20.19 -18.02
N ARG A 17 -13.63 21.01 -18.86
CA ARG A 17 -13.49 22.47 -18.87
C ARG A 17 -14.73 23.11 -18.24
N VAL A 18 -14.46 24.09 -17.39
CA VAL A 18 -15.37 24.94 -16.62
C VAL A 18 -16.35 25.72 -17.50
N GLY A 19 -17.64 25.72 -17.15
CA GLY A 19 -18.68 26.56 -17.74
C GLY A 19 -19.40 27.40 -16.69
N ARG A 20 -19.13 28.71 -16.69
CA ARG A 20 -19.90 29.76 -16.00
C ARG A 20 -21.23 29.98 -16.73
N ILE A 21 -22.34 30.12 -16.00
CA ILE A 21 -23.51 30.88 -16.49
C ILE A 21 -24.03 31.78 -15.36
N GLY A 22 -24.14 33.06 -15.70
CA GLY A 22 -24.51 34.15 -14.82
C GLY A 22 -26.02 34.29 -14.60
N THR A 23 -26.30 35.00 -13.52
CA THR A 23 -27.57 35.50 -13.03
C THR A 23 -28.13 36.63 -13.91
N HIS A 24 -29.40 36.53 -14.29
CA HIS A 24 -30.21 37.70 -14.67
C HIS A 24 -31.47 37.78 -13.81
N VAL A 25 -31.67 39.00 -13.29
CA VAL A 25 -32.81 39.52 -12.55
C VAL A 25 -33.98 39.73 -13.50
N LEU A 26 -35.21 39.41 -13.07
CA LEU A 26 -36.43 40.01 -13.62
C LEU A 26 -37.47 40.21 -12.52
N LEU A 27 -37.97 41.46 -12.45
CA LEU A 27 -39.04 41.95 -11.60
C LEU A 27 -40.39 41.26 -11.87
N GLY A 28 -41.21 41.15 -10.83
CA GLY A 28 -42.65 40.90 -10.94
C GLY A 28 -43.40 41.37 -9.69
N PHE A 29 -44.03 42.55 -9.77
CA PHE A 29 -44.99 43.10 -8.82
C PHE A 29 -46.33 42.35 -8.89
N VAL A 30 -46.95 42.01 -7.75
CA VAL A 30 -48.42 41.94 -7.59
C VAL A 30 -48.82 42.40 -6.18
N LEU A 31 -49.73 43.38 -6.14
CA LEU A 31 -50.43 43.99 -5.01
C LEU A 31 -51.72 43.23 -4.68
N VAL A 32 -52.02 42.97 -3.40
CA VAL A 32 -53.33 43.03 -2.69
C VAL A 32 -52.97 42.95 -1.19
N GLY A 33 -53.44 43.72 -0.20
CA GLY A 33 -54.59 44.60 -0.03
C GLY A 33 -55.37 44.20 1.24
N LEU A 34 -55.51 45.15 2.18
CA LEU A 34 -56.54 45.30 3.25
C LEU A 34 -56.14 45.08 4.74
N GLY A 35 -56.38 46.13 5.54
CA GLY A 35 -56.98 46.00 6.88
C GLY A 35 -56.36 46.81 8.04
N ILE A 36 -56.80 48.05 8.27
CA ILE A 36 -56.78 48.76 9.58
C ILE A 36 -58.19 49.35 9.76
N PRO A 37 -58.80 49.44 10.98
CA PRO A 37 -58.60 50.54 11.96
C PRO A 37 -58.76 50.05 13.45
N GLY A 38 -58.49 50.77 14.55
CA GLY A 38 -58.14 52.15 14.84
C GLY A 38 -58.16 52.44 16.37
N TRP A 39 -57.45 53.51 16.75
CA TRP A 39 -57.82 54.54 17.74
C TRP A 39 -57.86 54.26 19.26
N PHE A 40 -57.03 54.99 20.03
CA PHE A 40 -57.48 55.94 21.07
C PHE A 40 -56.37 56.95 21.39
N ALA A 41 -56.80 58.19 21.67
CA ALA A 41 -55.99 59.40 21.77
C ALA A 41 -56.01 60.01 23.20
N LEU A 42 -55.14 61.02 23.38
CA LEU A 42 -55.16 62.16 24.34
C LEU A 42 -54.09 62.13 25.46
N PRO A 43 -53.66 63.30 25.99
CA PRO A 43 -53.39 64.56 25.30
C PRO A 43 -52.07 65.25 25.73
N TRP A 44 -51.67 66.21 24.90
CA TRP A 44 -50.55 67.13 25.07
C TRP A 44 -50.98 68.36 25.91
N VAL A 45 -50.15 68.78 26.88
CA VAL A 45 -50.17 70.14 27.45
C VAL A 45 -48.80 70.75 27.17
N GLY A 46 -48.78 71.84 26.42
CA GLY A 46 -47.56 72.52 25.98
C GLY A 46 -47.04 73.56 26.97
N THR A 47 -45.75 73.84 26.85
CA THR A 47 -45.16 75.20 26.75
C THR A 47 -43.75 75.09 26.16
N PRO A 48 -43.26 76.12 25.45
CA PRO A 48 -42.26 75.96 24.41
C PRO A 48 -40.82 75.98 24.96
N ARG A 49 -39.98 75.05 24.51
CA ARG A 49 -38.52 75.22 24.52
C ARG A 49 -38.03 75.21 23.09
N GLN A 50 -37.27 76.26 22.76
CA GLN A 50 -36.59 76.47 21.48
C GLN A 50 -35.87 75.21 21.00
N PRO A 51 -35.81 74.95 19.69
CA PRO A 51 -34.97 73.89 19.16
C PRO A 51 -33.51 74.32 19.32
N CYS A 52 -32.80 73.72 20.29
CA CYS A 52 -31.35 73.71 20.27
C CYS A 52 -30.93 72.76 19.14
N PHE A 53 -30.76 73.30 17.94
CA PHE A 53 -29.96 72.64 16.90
C PHE A 53 -28.52 72.57 17.43
N GLY A 54 -28.16 71.44 18.03
CA GLY A 54 -26.77 71.06 18.29
C GLY A 54 -26.07 70.68 16.97
N PRO A 55 -24.74 70.80 16.90
CA PRO A 55 -23.97 70.69 15.66
C PRO A 55 -23.69 69.22 15.30
N THR A 56 -24.71 68.43 14.96
CA THR A 56 -24.48 67.05 14.48
C THR A 56 -24.27 66.97 12.96
N THR A 57 -24.70 67.98 12.19
CA THR A 57 -24.60 67.96 10.71
C THR A 57 -23.29 68.50 10.15
N VAL A 58 -22.59 69.39 10.88
CA VAL A 58 -21.30 69.98 10.43
C VAL A 58 -20.13 69.04 10.73
N TYR A 59 -20.12 68.39 11.90
CA TYR A 59 -19.12 67.38 12.25
C TYR A 59 -19.15 66.17 11.30
N ALA A 60 -20.34 65.73 10.89
CA ALA A 60 -20.50 64.64 9.93
C ALA A 60 -20.02 64.99 8.50
N GLN A 61 -19.96 66.28 8.13
CA GLN A 61 -19.45 66.75 6.83
C GLN A 61 -17.92 66.93 6.85
N SER A 62 -17.34 67.41 7.96
CA SER A 62 -15.89 67.52 8.12
C SER A 62 -15.20 66.15 8.15
N ASP A 63 -15.79 65.17 8.82
CA ASP A 63 -15.25 63.80 8.88
C ASP A 63 -15.29 63.12 7.51
N ARG A 64 -16.35 63.34 6.71
CA ARG A 64 -16.43 62.82 5.34
C ARG A 64 -15.41 63.45 4.40
N ALA A 65 -15.15 64.75 4.54
CA ALA A 65 -14.13 65.44 3.75
C ALA A 65 -12.72 64.94 4.09
N ALA A 66 -12.42 64.74 5.38
CA ALA A 66 -11.14 64.19 5.84
C ALA A 66 -10.93 62.74 5.36
N VAL A 67 -11.95 61.88 5.44
CA VAL A 67 -11.88 60.50 4.91
C VAL A 67 -11.62 60.50 3.41
N LYS A 68 -12.31 61.36 2.65
CA LYS A 68 -12.12 61.46 1.19
C LYS A 68 -10.73 61.99 0.82
N GLN A 69 -10.21 62.94 1.60
CA GLN A 69 -8.84 63.45 1.45
C GLN A 69 -7.81 62.34 1.69
N LEU A 70 -7.98 61.57 2.77
CA LEU A 70 -7.11 60.44 3.09
C LEU A 70 -7.12 59.37 1.98
N GLU A 71 -8.29 59.07 1.41
CA GLU A 71 -8.41 58.14 0.28
C GLU A 71 -7.66 58.60 -0.96
N GLN A 72 -7.73 59.89 -1.28
CA GLN A 72 -6.96 60.47 -2.40
C GLN A 72 -5.45 60.35 -2.14
N GLU A 73 -5.02 60.62 -0.91
CA GLU A 73 -3.62 60.54 -0.53
C GLU A 73 -3.06 59.12 -0.52
N ILE A 74 -3.89 58.14 -0.15
CA ILE A 74 -3.60 56.70 -0.31
C ILE A 74 -3.49 56.32 -1.79
N ALA A 75 -4.39 56.83 -2.64
CA ALA A 75 -4.36 56.55 -4.07
C ALA A 75 -3.09 57.11 -4.75
N VAL A 76 -2.60 58.27 -4.29
CA VAL A 76 -1.31 58.83 -4.71
C VAL A 76 -0.17 57.91 -4.31
N ALA A 77 -0.10 57.47 -3.05
CA ALA A 77 0.93 56.54 -2.59
C ALA A 77 0.94 55.23 -3.40
N LYS A 78 -0.23 54.63 -3.65
CA LYS A 78 -0.37 53.44 -4.52
C LYS A 78 0.13 53.69 -5.95
N ARG A 79 -0.08 54.89 -6.50
CA ARG A 79 0.41 55.25 -7.84
C ARG A 79 1.93 55.37 -7.85
N MET A 80 2.52 55.97 -6.81
CA MET A 80 3.98 56.06 -6.65
C MET A 80 4.64 54.67 -6.60
N LEU A 81 4.04 53.73 -5.85
CA LEU A 81 4.49 52.33 -5.80
C LEU A 81 4.46 51.67 -7.20
N ARG A 82 3.37 51.85 -7.96
CA ARG A 82 3.27 51.32 -9.33
C ARG A 82 4.28 51.92 -10.29
N SER A 83 4.74 53.15 -10.06
CA SER A 83 5.78 53.81 -10.85
C SER A 83 7.20 53.53 -10.38
N GLY A 84 7.41 52.59 -9.44
CA GLY A 84 8.73 52.22 -8.93
C GLY A 84 9.36 53.23 -7.96
N GLN A 85 8.60 54.22 -7.49
CA GLN A 85 9.06 55.24 -6.54
C GLN A 85 8.89 54.75 -5.09
N SER A 86 9.48 53.59 -4.76
CA SER A 86 9.23 52.87 -3.51
C SER A 86 9.61 53.66 -2.25
N SER A 87 10.80 54.28 -2.23
CA SER A 87 11.29 55.06 -1.09
C SER A 87 10.43 56.30 -0.78
N ALA A 88 10.09 57.07 -1.82
CA ALA A 88 9.23 58.24 -1.68
C ALA A 88 7.79 57.85 -1.29
N ALA A 89 7.30 56.70 -1.78
CA ALA A 89 6.01 56.17 -1.39
C ALA A 89 5.99 55.72 0.07
N LEU A 90 7.06 55.08 0.57
CA LEU A 90 7.18 54.69 1.98
C LEU A 90 7.21 55.90 2.91
N GLU A 91 7.99 56.94 2.60
CA GLU A 91 7.99 58.19 3.38
C GLU A 91 6.60 58.83 3.39
N LYS A 92 5.91 58.87 2.23
CA LYS A 92 4.54 59.35 2.18
C LYS A 92 3.60 58.49 3.04
N LEU A 93 3.65 57.17 2.93
CA LEU A 93 2.82 56.26 3.74
C LEU A 93 3.10 56.41 5.23
N ARG A 94 4.36 56.61 5.63
CA ARG A 94 4.77 56.87 7.01
C ARG A 94 4.13 58.14 7.55
N THR A 95 4.24 59.26 6.84
CA THR A 95 3.61 60.53 7.27
C THR A 95 2.08 60.43 7.39
N LEU A 96 1.43 59.70 6.48
CA LEU A 96 -0.01 59.42 6.57
C LEU A 96 -0.36 58.58 7.78
N LEU A 97 0.47 57.59 8.09
CA LEU A 97 0.29 56.67 9.21
C LEU A 97 0.54 57.35 10.55
N ASP A 98 1.53 58.26 10.64
CA ASP A 98 1.77 59.07 11.85
C ASP A 98 0.55 59.94 12.20
N ALA A 99 -0.14 60.45 11.18
CA ALA A 99 -1.40 61.20 11.35
C ALA A 99 -2.63 60.30 11.61
N ASN A 100 -2.59 59.03 11.20
CA ASN A 100 -3.71 58.09 11.28
C ASN A 100 -3.24 56.68 11.75
N PRO A 101 -2.80 56.53 13.01
CA PRO A 101 -2.02 55.37 13.45
C PRO A 101 -2.77 54.03 13.50
N THR A 102 -4.10 54.06 13.42
CA THR A 102 -4.98 52.87 13.49
C THR A 102 -5.71 52.59 12.17
N ASP A 103 -5.47 53.36 11.09
CA ASP A 103 -6.11 53.08 9.80
C ASP A 103 -5.51 51.80 9.20
N VAL A 104 -6.33 50.75 9.17
CA VAL A 104 -5.95 49.40 8.69
C VAL A 104 -5.45 49.43 7.24
N ARG A 105 -5.98 50.32 6.38
CA ARG A 105 -5.57 50.40 4.97
C ARG A 105 -4.13 50.92 4.87
N LEU A 106 -3.79 51.94 5.67
CA LEU A 106 -2.43 52.47 5.74
C LEU A 106 -1.47 51.47 6.37
N LEU A 107 -1.84 50.87 7.50
CA LEU A 107 -1.02 49.87 8.18
C LEU A 107 -0.68 48.71 7.23
N ARG A 108 -1.66 48.18 6.49
CA ARG A 108 -1.44 47.12 5.51
C ARG A 108 -0.59 47.55 4.32
N LEU A 109 -0.83 48.75 3.78
CA LEU A 109 -0.04 49.23 2.63
C LEU A 109 1.42 49.48 3.00
N TYR A 110 1.64 50.05 4.18
CA TYR A 110 2.98 50.30 4.69
C TYR A 110 3.72 48.99 5.01
N SER A 111 3.08 48.08 5.75
CA SER A 111 3.69 46.79 6.12
C SER A 111 3.94 45.88 4.92
N ALA A 112 3.02 45.83 3.94
CA ALA A 112 3.22 45.09 2.70
C ALA A 112 4.38 45.65 1.88
N GLN A 113 4.57 46.98 1.87
CA GLN A 113 5.71 47.58 1.17
C GLN A 113 7.04 47.34 1.90
N LEU A 114 7.06 47.35 3.23
CA LEU A 114 8.25 46.93 3.97
C LEU A 114 8.62 45.47 3.67
N ARG A 115 7.61 44.60 3.53
CA ARG A 115 7.82 43.20 3.11
C ARG A 115 8.41 43.07 1.71
N THR A 116 7.94 43.86 0.72
CA THR A 116 8.51 43.82 -0.64
C THR A 116 9.94 44.32 -0.71
N GLU A 117 10.37 45.11 0.27
CA GLU A 117 11.77 45.56 0.45
C GLU A 117 12.60 44.61 1.34
N GLU A 118 12.09 43.41 1.67
CA GLU A 118 12.72 42.40 2.54
C GLU A 118 12.99 42.90 3.98
N ARG A 119 12.35 43.99 4.40
CA ARG A 119 12.44 44.57 5.75
C ARG A 119 11.40 43.94 6.67
N LEU A 120 11.47 42.62 6.81
CA LEU A 120 10.44 41.79 7.46
C LEU A 120 10.25 42.13 8.94
N GLU A 121 11.33 42.26 9.71
CA GLU A 121 11.28 42.58 11.13
C GLU A 121 10.65 43.95 11.41
N GLU A 122 10.92 44.92 10.54
CA GLU A 122 10.32 46.25 10.63
C GLU A 122 8.81 46.22 10.31
N ALA A 123 8.37 45.30 9.44
CA ALA A 123 6.97 45.19 9.03
C ALA A 123 6.06 44.60 10.13
N ILE A 124 6.57 43.67 10.95
CA ILE A 124 5.82 42.94 11.99
C ILE A 124 4.97 43.85 12.91
N PRO A 125 5.50 44.89 13.56
CA PRO A 125 4.71 45.71 14.48
C PRO A 125 3.53 46.41 13.79
N TYR A 126 3.65 46.73 12.49
CA TYR A 126 2.57 47.33 11.72
C TYR A 126 1.50 46.30 11.33
N TYR A 127 1.91 45.08 10.98
CA TYR A 127 0.98 43.96 10.80
C TYR A 127 0.21 43.63 12.09
N GLN A 128 0.88 43.57 13.25
CA GLN A 128 0.24 43.34 14.55
C GLN A 128 -0.77 44.45 14.90
N LYS A 129 -0.42 45.72 14.64
CA LYS A 129 -1.37 46.83 14.79
C LYS A 129 -2.57 46.68 13.85
N ALA A 130 -2.35 46.30 12.59
CA ALA A 130 -3.41 46.09 11.62
C ALA A 130 -4.39 44.99 12.05
N VAL A 131 -3.88 43.88 12.59
CA VAL A 131 -4.70 42.79 13.15
C VAL A 131 -5.56 43.29 14.31
N LYS A 132 -5.00 44.07 15.24
CA LYS A 132 -5.74 44.62 16.40
C LYS A 132 -6.84 45.60 16.00
N SER A 133 -6.64 46.36 14.93
CA SER A 133 -7.58 47.40 14.47
C SER A 133 -8.57 46.91 13.40
N SER A 134 -8.51 45.64 12.98
CA SER A 134 -9.35 45.10 11.90
C SER A 134 -10.30 44.00 12.37
N GLU A 135 -11.58 44.13 12.02
CA GLU A 135 -12.57 43.05 12.18
C GLU A 135 -12.35 41.91 11.17
N ASP A 136 -11.86 42.22 9.96
CA ASP A 136 -11.50 41.24 8.91
C ASP A 136 -9.99 41.01 8.85
N ALA A 137 -9.42 40.63 10.00
CA ALA A 137 -7.99 40.39 10.16
C ALA A 137 -7.48 39.10 9.51
N GLY A 138 -8.35 38.25 8.93
CA GLY A 138 -7.99 36.92 8.44
C GLY A 138 -6.83 36.92 7.43
N PRO A 139 -6.90 37.70 6.33
CA PRO A 139 -5.79 37.81 5.38
C PRO A 139 -4.52 38.39 6.00
N ILE A 140 -4.66 39.30 6.96
CA ILE A 140 -3.53 39.96 7.63
C ILE A 140 -2.78 38.97 8.52
N LEU A 141 -3.51 38.12 9.25
CA LEU A 141 -2.94 37.05 10.06
C LEU A 141 -2.21 36.01 9.21
N GLN A 142 -2.75 35.66 8.04
CA GLN A 142 -2.07 34.75 7.11
C GLN A 142 -0.78 35.38 6.53
N GLU A 143 -0.80 36.67 6.19
CA GLU A 143 0.41 37.38 5.77
C GLU A 143 1.46 37.44 6.89
N LEU A 144 1.04 37.70 8.13
CA LEU A 144 1.90 37.80 9.31
C LEU A 144 2.52 36.44 9.69
N GLU A 145 1.71 35.38 9.68
CA GLU A 145 2.17 34.00 9.88
C GLU A 145 3.27 33.63 8.89
N GLY A 146 3.05 33.89 7.59
CA GLY A 146 4.06 33.62 6.57
C GLY A 146 5.37 34.37 6.80
N ILE A 147 5.32 35.62 7.28
CA ILE A 147 6.52 36.38 7.67
C ILE A 147 7.23 35.71 8.84
N TYR A 148 6.51 35.25 9.87
CA TYR A 148 7.12 34.54 10.99
C TYR A 148 7.78 33.23 10.54
N ARG A 149 7.20 32.50 9.58
CA ARG A 149 7.81 31.30 9.00
C ARG A 149 9.09 31.60 8.23
N GLU A 150 9.07 32.64 7.39
CA GLU A 150 10.26 33.12 6.66
C GLU A 150 11.40 33.44 7.63
N LEU A 151 11.08 34.05 8.79
CA LEU A 151 12.04 34.39 9.84
C LEU A 151 12.34 33.25 10.84
N ARG A 152 11.77 32.04 10.64
CA ARG A 152 11.94 30.87 11.52
C ARG A 152 11.49 31.10 12.98
N LYS A 153 10.57 32.04 13.17
CA LYS A 153 9.86 32.41 14.40
C LYS A 153 8.62 31.55 14.58
N ASP A 154 8.84 30.27 14.86
CA ASP A 154 7.79 29.25 14.82
C ASP A 154 6.73 29.45 15.93
N GLU A 155 7.11 29.99 17.10
CA GLU A 155 6.15 30.27 18.18
C GLU A 155 5.18 31.38 17.79
N GLU A 156 5.69 32.48 17.22
CA GLU A 156 4.86 33.59 16.79
C GLU A 156 3.99 33.23 15.58
N ALA A 157 4.49 32.36 14.68
CA ALA A 157 3.68 31.77 13.61
C ALA A 157 2.52 30.94 14.19
N PHE A 158 2.80 30.13 15.23
CA PHE A 158 1.81 29.31 15.92
C PHE A 158 0.74 30.18 16.60
N ASP A 159 1.14 31.23 17.30
CA ASP A 159 0.24 32.20 17.93
C ASP A 159 -0.68 32.88 16.90
N ALA A 160 -0.15 33.26 15.73
CA ALA A 160 -0.94 33.86 14.66
C ALA A 160 -2.02 32.89 14.11
N CYS A 161 -1.69 31.61 14.00
CA CYS A 161 -2.65 30.56 13.62
C CYS A 161 -3.75 30.38 14.69
N LEU A 162 -3.39 30.31 15.97
CA LEU A 162 -4.36 30.19 17.06
C LEU A 162 -5.28 31.42 17.15
N GLU A 163 -4.72 32.62 16.95
CA GLU A 163 -5.49 33.86 16.90
C GLU A 163 -6.50 33.84 15.73
N TYR A 164 -6.07 33.39 14.54
CA TYR A 164 -6.98 33.22 13.41
C TYR A 164 -8.13 32.28 13.78
N GLN A 165 -7.82 31.11 14.34
CA GLN A 165 -8.83 30.12 14.69
C GLN A 165 -9.78 30.64 15.79
N ALA A 166 -9.29 31.45 16.73
CA ALA A 166 -10.14 32.06 17.76
C ALA A 166 -11.12 33.10 17.18
N ARG A 167 -10.68 33.91 16.21
CA ARG A 167 -11.51 34.96 15.60
C ARG A 167 -12.48 34.45 14.54
N PHE A 168 -12.05 33.48 13.75
CA PHE A 168 -12.77 33.07 12.53
C PHE A 168 -13.24 31.60 12.55
N GLY A 169 -12.94 30.86 13.61
CA GLY A 169 -13.24 29.43 13.72
C GLY A 169 -12.55 28.61 12.65
N GLU A 170 -13.23 27.58 12.16
CA GLU A 170 -12.70 26.61 11.19
C GLU A 170 -12.77 27.07 9.72
N ARG A 171 -13.11 28.34 9.46
CA ARG A 171 -13.21 28.88 8.09
C ARG A 171 -11.86 28.81 7.33
N GLY A 172 -10.74 28.81 8.06
CA GLY A 172 -9.40 28.74 7.51
C GLY A 172 -8.85 27.32 7.42
N ARG A 173 -9.19 26.57 6.35
CA ARG A 173 -8.65 25.20 6.13
C ARG A 173 -7.11 25.11 6.10
N TRP A 174 -6.43 26.23 5.81
CA TRP A 174 -4.97 26.31 5.85
C TRP A 174 -4.41 26.29 7.27
N VAL A 175 -5.13 26.83 8.26
CA VAL A 175 -4.65 27.02 9.64
C VAL A 175 -4.36 25.69 10.31
N GLN A 176 -5.28 24.73 10.18
CA GLN A 176 -5.08 23.41 10.77
C GLN A 176 -3.82 22.73 10.21
N ARG A 177 -3.64 22.77 8.88
CA ARG A 177 -2.46 22.21 8.23
C ARG A 177 -1.17 22.89 8.68
N GLU A 178 -1.20 24.20 8.90
CA GLU A 178 -0.02 24.93 9.35
C GLU A 178 0.30 24.67 10.82
N LEU A 179 -0.71 24.60 11.71
CA LEU A 179 -0.51 24.19 13.10
C LEU A 179 0.09 22.78 13.18
N GLU A 180 -0.42 21.83 12.39
CA GLU A 180 0.16 20.48 12.28
C GLU A 180 1.61 20.55 11.78
N SER A 181 1.87 21.29 10.70
CA SER A 181 3.23 21.51 10.15
C SER A 181 4.21 22.05 11.19
N LEU A 182 3.79 23.04 11.99
CA LEU A 182 4.60 23.63 13.05
C LEU A 182 4.89 22.63 14.18
N ILE A 183 3.89 21.88 14.62
CA ILE A 183 4.06 20.80 15.63
C ILE A 183 5.04 19.74 15.12
N LEU A 184 4.89 19.31 13.87
CA LEU A 184 5.72 18.30 13.20
C LEU A 184 7.21 18.65 13.18
N THR A 185 7.56 19.95 13.19
CA THR A 185 8.97 20.35 13.22
C THR A 185 9.68 19.93 14.51
N GLY A 186 8.94 19.63 15.58
CA GLY A 186 9.47 19.34 16.90
C GLY A 186 10.10 20.54 17.61
N ARG A 187 10.24 21.70 16.96
CA ARG A 187 10.93 22.89 17.50
C ARG A 187 10.15 23.56 18.64
N LEU A 188 8.82 23.44 18.63
CA LEU A 188 7.96 24.04 19.64
C LEU A 188 7.95 23.24 20.96
N GLY A 189 8.18 21.93 20.92
CA GLY A 189 8.16 21.08 22.13
C GLY A 189 6.95 21.34 23.02
N ASP A 190 7.20 21.57 24.32
CA ASP A 190 6.18 21.87 25.32
C ASP A 190 5.40 23.17 25.05
N THR A 191 6.01 24.16 24.39
CA THR A 191 5.35 25.44 24.09
C THR A 191 4.09 25.22 23.24
N ALA A 192 4.11 24.29 22.27
CA ALA A 192 2.91 23.96 21.50
C ALA A 192 1.78 23.42 22.39
N VAL A 193 2.12 22.56 23.36
CA VAL A 193 1.15 21.99 24.31
C VAL A 193 0.54 23.10 25.15
N GLU A 194 1.36 23.97 25.74
CA GLU A 194 0.89 25.06 26.60
C GLU A 194 -0.06 26.03 25.88
N LYS A 195 0.29 26.40 24.65
CA LYS A 195 -0.52 27.33 23.83
C LYS A 195 -1.85 26.70 23.42
N ILE A 196 -1.85 25.41 23.05
CA ILE A 196 -3.09 24.68 22.75
C ILE A 196 -3.94 24.53 24.01
N ASP A 197 -3.35 24.23 25.16
CA ASP A 197 -4.04 24.09 26.45
C ASP A 197 -4.70 25.41 26.86
N GLU A 198 -4.04 26.54 26.64
CA GLU A 198 -4.63 27.86 26.83
C GLU A 198 -5.82 28.09 25.87
N ALA A 199 -5.66 27.76 24.58
CA ALA A 199 -6.71 27.90 23.58
C ALA A 199 -7.92 26.97 23.82
N LEU A 200 -7.75 25.89 24.58
CA LEU A 200 -8.78 24.91 24.93
C LEU A 200 -9.61 25.27 26.18
N LYS A 201 -9.17 26.23 27.03
CA LYS A 201 -9.83 26.52 28.33
C LYS A 201 -11.34 26.76 28.25
N ASP A 202 -11.80 27.45 27.20
CA ASP A 202 -13.21 27.81 27.01
C ASP A 202 -13.88 27.01 25.88
N ARG A 203 -13.25 25.92 25.41
CA ARG A 203 -13.74 25.11 24.30
C ARG A 203 -14.24 23.76 24.79
N ASP A 204 -15.25 23.24 24.10
CA ASP A 204 -15.81 21.93 24.41
C ASP A 204 -14.93 20.77 23.91
N ALA A 205 -15.38 19.56 24.22
CA ALA A 205 -14.73 18.34 23.79
C ALA A 205 -14.74 18.16 22.27
N GLU A 206 -15.59 18.84 21.50
CA GLU A 206 -15.67 18.70 20.03
C GLU A 206 -14.61 19.52 19.30
N SER A 207 -13.86 20.38 20.01
CA SER A 207 -12.85 21.22 19.40
C SER A 207 -11.79 20.41 18.62
N PRO A 208 -11.45 20.80 17.37
CA PRO A 208 -10.39 20.14 16.61
C PRO A 208 -9.00 20.30 17.24
N LEU A 209 -8.85 21.26 18.17
CA LEU A 209 -7.63 21.48 18.92
C LEU A 209 -7.22 20.27 19.77
N HIS A 210 -8.14 19.42 20.19
CA HIS A 210 -7.80 18.21 20.95
C HIS A 210 -6.90 17.25 20.14
N ARG A 211 -7.12 17.12 18.83
CA ARG A 211 -6.24 16.29 17.97
C ARG A 211 -4.86 16.91 17.82
N LEU A 212 -4.79 18.24 17.69
CA LEU A 212 -3.50 18.96 17.64
C LEU A 212 -2.75 18.82 18.96
N ARG A 213 -3.47 18.88 20.09
CA ARG A 213 -2.91 18.68 21.43
C ARG A 213 -2.25 17.30 21.56
N LEU A 214 -2.93 16.23 21.10
CA LEU A 214 -2.37 14.88 21.11
C LEU A 214 -1.09 14.77 20.27
N SER A 215 -1.07 15.42 19.11
CA SER A 215 0.13 15.49 18.26
C SER A 215 1.25 16.28 18.95
N ALA A 216 0.94 17.42 19.57
CA ALA A 216 1.92 18.23 20.29
C ALA A 216 2.53 17.48 21.48
N LEU A 217 1.71 16.80 22.28
CA LEU A 217 2.19 15.96 23.39
C LEU A 217 3.11 14.83 22.91
N TYR A 218 2.75 14.20 21.78
CA TYR A 218 3.58 13.17 21.17
C TYR A 218 4.95 13.72 20.76
N PHE A 219 5.02 14.84 20.03
CA PHE A 219 6.28 15.45 19.61
C PHE A 219 7.09 16.07 20.75
N ALA A 220 6.45 16.44 21.85
CA ALA A 220 7.10 16.84 23.09
C ALA A 220 7.64 15.63 23.91
N GLY A 221 7.39 14.39 23.48
CA GLY A 221 7.83 13.18 24.17
C GLY A 221 6.97 12.80 25.39
N ARG A 222 5.81 13.46 25.59
CA ARG A 222 4.90 13.26 26.73
C ARG A 222 3.83 12.22 26.40
N LYS A 223 4.28 11.00 26.08
CA LYS A 223 3.43 9.91 25.57
C LYS A 223 2.36 9.46 26.55
N GLU A 224 2.69 9.35 27.84
CA GLU A 224 1.75 8.97 28.89
C GLU A 224 0.63 10.00 29.05
N GLU A 225 0.97 11.28 28.98
CA GLU A 225 -0.01 12.36 29.04
C GLU A 225 -0.90 12.41 27.80
N ALA A 226 -0.34 12.13 26.61
CA ALA A 226 -1.11 11.98 25.39
C ALA A 226 -2.14 10.85 25.53
N LEU A 227 -1.72 9.69 26.06
CA LEU A 227 -2.61 8.55 26.30
C LEU A 227 -3.73 8.90 27.30
N GLN A 228 -3.40 9.53 28.42
CA GLN A 228 -4.40 9.98 29.40
C GLN A 228 -5.38 11.00 28.81
N ALA A 229 -4.88 11.92 27.98
CA ALA A 229 -5.68 12.93 27.32
C ALA A 229 -6.68 12.31 26.35
N VAL A 230 -6.26 11.38 25.50
CA VAL A 230 -7.17 10.71 24.57
C VAL A 230 -8.17 9.80 25.30
N GLN A 231 -7.76 9.13 26.38
CA GLN A 231 -8.70 8.34 27.21
C GLN A 231 -9.79 9.21 27.84
N LYS A 232 -9.43 10.42 28.29
CA LYS A 232 -10.40 11.39 28.79
C LYS A 232 -11.31 11.88 27.67
N LEU A 233 -10.74 12.26 26.53
CA LEU A 233 -11.48 12.73 25.36
C LEU A 233 -12.51 11.68 24.88
N ASP A 234 -12.11 10.42 24.80
CA ASP A 234 -12.97 9.30 24.40
C ASP A 234 -14.18 9.16 25.35
N LYS A 235 -13.94 9.28 26.66
CA LYS A 235 -15.00 9.24 27.69
C LYS A 235 -15.93 10.45 27.60
N ASP A 236 -15.38 11.64 27.46
CA ASP A 236 -16.14 12.90 27.40
C ASP A 236 -17.05 12.93 26.17
N ARG A 237 -16.56 12.43 25.03
CA ARG A 237 -17.33 12.25 23.78
C ARG A 237 -18.22 11.00 23.77
N LYS A 238 -18.05 10.10 24.74
CA LYS A 238 -18.69 8.76 24.76
C LYS A 238 -18.44 7.99 23.47
N ALA A 239 -17.22 8.06 22.96
CA ALA A 239 -16.82 7.56 21.65
C ALA A 239 -16.55 6.04 21.63
N GLY A 240 -16.51 5.38 22.80
CA GLY A 240 -16.41 3.92 22.90
C GLY A 240 -15.12 3.37 22.29
N GLY A 241 -14.01 4.07 22.47
CA GLY A 241 -12.69 3.71 21.95
C GLY A 241 -12.35 4.32 20.59
N ALA A 242 -13.27 5.00 19.90
CA ALA A 242 -12.98 5.55 18.57
C ALA A 242 -11.87 6.62 18.58
N GLU A 243 -11.75 7.43 19.64
CA GLU A 243 -10.67 8.41 19.75
C GLU A 243 -9.31 7.74 20.01
N LEU A 244 -9.32 6.69 20.86
CA LEU A 244 -8.14 5.87 21.13
C LEU A 244 -7.66 5.13 19.87
N TYR A 245 -8.60 4.66 19.05
CA TYR A 245 -8.30 4.05 17.76
C TYR A 245 -7.70 5.06 16.79
N ALA A 246 -8.28 6.25 16.65
CA ALA A 246 -7.71 7.31 15.82
C ALA A 246 -6.30 7.70 16.27
N TYR A 247 -6.05 7.74 17.59
CA TYR A 247 -4.72 7.97 18.14
C TYR A 247 -3.75 6.82 17.85
N SER A 248 -4.20 5.56 17.90
CA SER A 248 -3.38 4.40 17.51
C SER A 248 -2.94 4.47 16.04
N THR A 249 -3.82 4.90 15.13
CA THR A 249 -3.50 5.09 13.71
C THR A 249 -2.48 6.21 13.53
N LEU A 250 -2.63 7.32 14.26
CA LEU A 250 -1.64 8.40 14.25
C LEU A 250 -0.27 7.87 14.65
N LEU A 251 -0.16 7.11 15.75
CA LEU A 251 1.11 6.54 16.21
C LEU A 251 1.72 5.57 15.20
N GLU A 252 0.90 4.75 14.54
CA GLU A 252 1.34 3.84 13.48
C GLU A 252 1.92 4.59 12.27
N GLU A 253 1.28 5.69 11.85
CA GLU A 253 1.79 6.57 10.79
C GLU A 253 3.14 7.19 11.13
N ARG A 254 3.45 7.34 12.43
CA ARG A 254 4.77 7.79 12.92
C ARG A 254 5.80 6.67 13.01
N GLY A 255 5.39 5.42 12.90
CA GLY A 255 6.25 4.26 13.07
C GLY A 255 6.40 3.76 14.51
N ASP A 256 5.70 4.38 15.48
CA ASP A 256 5.70 3.95 16.88
C ASP A 256 4.69 2.81 17.10
N LEU A 257 5.05 1.63 16.59
CA LEU A 257 4.16 0.47 16.52
C LEU A 257 3.77 -0.09 17.90
N ASP A 258 4.67 -0.06 18.90
CA ASP A 258 4.37 -0.54 20.25
C ASP A 258 3.37 0.36 20.98
N ASP A 259 3.55 1.68 20.91
CA ASP A 259 2.61 2.64 21.51
C ASP A 259 1.25 2.59 20.79
N SER A 260 1.28 2.44 19.46
CA SER A 260 0.07 2.22 18.65
C SER A 260 -0.69 0.99 19.14
N LEU A 261 0.01 -0.12 19.40
CA LEU A 261 -0.60 -1.35 19.91
C LEU A 261 -1.20 -1.14 21.30
N GLY A 262 -0.52 -0.42 22.19
CA GLY A 262 -1.04 -0.07 23.51
C GLY A 262 -2.30 0.80 23.44
N ALA A 263 -2.32 1.82 22.58
CA ALA A 263 -3.48 2.67 22.36
C ALA A 263 -4.68 1.89 21.78
N LEU A 264 -4.41 0.98 20.83
CA LEU A 264 -5.43 0.13 20.21
C LEU A 264 -6.03 -0.86 21.21
N GLN A 265 -5.21 -1.45 22.08
CA GLN A 265 -5.69 -2.32 23.17
C GLN A 265 -6.55 -1.54 24.17
N ALA A 266 -6.16 -0.32 24.52
CA ALA A 266 -7.00 0.56 25.33
C ALA A 266 -8.33 0.91 24.64
N ALA A 267 -8.33 1.08 23.31
CA ALA A 267 -9.54 1.31 22.52
C ALA A 267 -10.51 0.12 22.62
N LEU A 268 -10.01 -1.11 22.48
CA LEU A 268 -10.80 -2.34 22.61
C LEU A 268 -11.40 -2.52 24.02
N LEU A 269 -10.69 -2.07 25.07
CA LEU A 269 -11.18 -2.08 26.45
C LEU A 269 -12.25 -1.01 26.74
N ALA A 270 -12.41 -0.02 25.86
CA ALA A 270 -13.41 1.04 25.99
C ALA A 270 -14.84 0.60 25.57
N ASN A 271 -15.04 -0.71 25.35
CA ASN A 271 -16.30 -1.33 24.91
C ASN A 271 -16.83 -0.72 23.60
N PRO A 272 -16.08 -0.82 22.49
CA PRO A 272 -16.55 -0.40 21.19
C PRO A 272 -17.80 -1.18 20.79
N ASN A 273 -18.63 -0.56 19.94
CA ASN A 273 -19.71 -1.30 19.31
C ASN A 273 -19.15 -2.50 18.51
N PRO A 274 -19.94 -3.56 18.26
CA PRO A 274 -19.42 -4.79 17.67
C PRO A 274 -18.72 -4.62 16.31
N ALA A 275 -19.21 -3.70 15.46
CA ALA A 275 -18.60 -3.48 14.14
C ALA A 275 -17.22 -2.82 14.27
N LEU A 276 -17.12 -1.77 15.10
CA LEU A 276 -15.86 -1.09 15.37
C LEU A 276 -14.86 -2.00 16.10
N GLY A 277 -15.32 -2.80 17.07
CA GLY A 277 -14.47 -3.76 17.77
C GLY A 277 -13.85 -4.81 16.85
N GLN A 278 -14.61 -5.31 15.86
CA GLN A 278 -14.08 -6.23 14.85
C GLN A 278 -13.01 -5.58 13.97
N GLU A 279 -13.21 -4.33 13.57
CA GLU A 279 -12.21 -3.56 12.82
C GLU A 279 -10.93 -3.35 13.64
N MET A 280 -11.06 -2.95 14.91
CA MET A 280 -9.94 -2.75 15.82
C MET A 280 -9.16 -4.06 16.08
N LEU A 281 -9.84 -5.20 16.26
CA LEU A 281 -9.18 -6.50 16.39
C LEU A 281 -8.42 -6.88 15.12
N TYR A 282 -9.00 -6.65 13.94
CA TYR A 282 -8.30 -6.92 12.69
C TYR A 282 -7.04 -6.04 12.58
N LYS A 283 -7.16 -4.76 12.91
CA LYS A 283 -6.03 -3.84 12.96
C LYS A 283 -4.95 -4.30 13.95
N GLN A 284 -5.37 -4.83 15.11
CA GLN A 284 -4.45 -5.33 16.13
C GLN A 284 -3.65 -6.51 15.61
N ALA A 285 -4.29 -7.47 14.93
CA ALA A 285 -3.60 -8.60 14.32
C ALA A 285 -2.58 -8.13 13.26
N GLN A 286 -2.94 -7.18 12.40
CA GLN A 286 -2.02 -6.60 11.42
C GLN A 286 -0.82 -5.91 12.07
N LEU A 287 -1.05 -5.14 13.13
CA LEU A 287 0.01 -4.45 13.86
C LEU A 287 0.95 -5.42 14.57
N LEU A 288 0.42 -6.49 15.17
CA LEU A 288 1.20 -7.57 15.77
C LEU A 288 2.08 -8.29 14.74
N ARG A 289 1.57 -8.54 13.52
CA ARG A 289 2.37 -9.08 12.42
C ARG A 289 3.52 -8.14 12.05
N ARG A 290 3.26 -6.83 11.93
CA ARG A 290 4.30 -5.81 11.65
C ARG A 290 5.37 -5.76 12.75
N LEU A 291 4.98 -5.97 14.01
CA LEU A 291 5.88 -6.10 15.16
C LEU A 291 6.61 -7.47 15.24
N ARG A 292 6.45 -8.35 14.24
CA ARG A 292 6.99 -9.72 14.21
C ARG A 292 6.47 -10.62 15.35
N ARG A 293 5.38 -10.23 16.00
CA ARG A 293 4.65 -11.01 17.02
C ARG A 293 3.54 -11.83 16.35
N VAL A 294 3.94 -12.69 15.43
CA VAL A 294 3.02 -13.39 14.53
C VAL A 294 2.09 -14.34 15.28
N ASP A 295 2.58 -15.08 16.29
CA ASP A 295 1.74 -15.97 17.10
C ASP A 295 0.64 -15.20 17.86
N ASP A 296 0.95 -14.01 18.41
CA ASP A 296 -0.05 -13.16 19.05
C ASP A 296 -1.11 -12.69 18.05
N ALA A 297 -0.71 -12.41 16.80
CA ALA A 297 -1.66 -12.06 15.75
C ALA A 297 -2.63 -13.22 15.44
N LEU A 298 -2.15 -14.46 15.45
CA LEU A 298 -3.01 -15.65 15.25
C LEU A 298 -4.03 -15.80 16.39
N VAL A 299 -3.64 -15.49 17.63
CA VAL A 299 -4.58 -15.46 18.76
C VAL A 299 -5.68 -14.41 18.54
N VAL A 300 -5.34 -13.23 18.04
CA VAL A 300 -6.33 -12.19 17.72
C VAL A 300 -7.23 -12.61 16.56
N PHE A 301 -6.70 -13.27 15.52
CA PHE A 301 -7.53 -13.84 14.47
C PHE A 301 -8.53 -14.88 15.00
N ASP A 302 -8.12 -15.71 15.96
CA ASP A 302 -9.01 -16.67 16.60
C ASP A 302 -10.13 -16.00 17.41
N GLN A 303 -9.84 -14.87 18.05
CA GLN A 303 -10.87 -14.05 18.71
C GLN A 303 -11.90 -13.52 17.71
N ILE A 304 -11.45 -13.02 16.55
CA ILE A 304 -12.33 -12.53 15.48
C ILE A 304 -13.24 -13.65 14.97
N VAL A 305 -12.65 -14.81 14.63
CA VAL A 305 -13.38 -15.97 14.12
C VAL A 305 -14.39 -16.49 15.14
N SER A 306 -14.03 -16.53 16.42
CA SER A 306 -14.90 -17.01 17.50
C SER A 306 -16.07 -16.07 17.78
N ALA A 307 -15.85 -14.75 17.68
CA ALA A 307 -16.88 -13.76 17.92
C ALA A 307 -17.93 -13.68 16.81
N ASN A 308 -17.54 -13.95 15.56
CA ASN A 308 -18.47 -13.98 14.43
C ASN A 308 -18.20 -15.16 13.49
N PRO A 309 -18.58 -16.40 13.85
CA PRO A 309 -18.26 -17.56 13.03
C PRO A 309 -18.88 -17.53 11.62
N GLN A 310 -20.03 -16.87 11.43
CA GLN A 310 -20.69 -16.81 10.12
C GLN A 310 -20.51 -15.46 9.41
N GLY A 311 -19.60 -14.61 9.90
CA GLY A 311 -19.32 -13.31 9.33
C GLY A 311 -18.65 -13.39 7.95
N ALA A 312 -18.96 -12.43 7.07
CA ALA A 312 -18.29 -12.31 5.77
C ALA A 312 -16.76 -12.12 5.92
N LEU A 313 -16.34 -11.37 6.94
CA LEU A 313 -14.93 -11.14 7.28
C LEU A 313 -14.20 -12.44 7.66
N THR A 314 -14.89 -13.38 8.30
CA THR A 314 -14.31 -14.60 8.88
C THR A 314 -13.65 -15.50 7.84
N ARG A 315 -14.20 -15.56 6.62
CA ARG A 315 -13.59 -16.28 5.49
C ARG A 315 -12.21 -15.72 5.14
N ASN A 316 -12.12 -14.38 5.07
CA ASN A 316 -10.87 -13.68 4.75
C ASN A 316 -9.84 -13.86 5.85
N ILE A 317 -10.27 -13.80 7.12
CA ILE A 317 -9.40 -14.01 8.28
C ILE A 317 -8.85 -15.43 8.32
N LEU A 318 -9.69 -16.45 8.09
CA LEU A 318 -9.23 -17.85 8.05
C LEU A 318 -8.25 -18.09 6.91
N LEU A 319 -8.49 -17.49 5.74
CA LEU A 319 -7.55 -17.57 4.62
C LEU A 319 -6.21 -16.92 4.96
N GLU A 320 -6.23 -15.70 5.50
CA GLU A 320 -5.03 -14.97 5.92
C GLU A 320 -4.27 -15.75 7.01
N LYS A 321 -4.98 -16.27 8.02
CA LYS A 321 -4.41 -17.11 9.08
C LYS A 321 -3.74 -18.36 8.52
N ALA A 322 -4.42 -19.08 7.62
CA ALA A 322 -3.87 -20.30 7.03
C ALA A 322 -2.60 -20.01 6.21
N GLN A 323 -2.60 -18.93 5.44
CA GLN A 323 -1.42 -18.49 4.67
C GLN A 323 -0.24 -18.09 5.54
N ILE A 324 -0.48 -17.43 6.67
CA ILE A 324 0.59 -17.10 7.64
C ILE A 324 1.18 -18.38 8.22
N LEU A 325 0.34 -19.33 8.64
CA LEU A 325 0.79 -20.62 9.17
C LEU A 325 1.61 -21.40 8.13
N ASP A 326 1.16 -21.41 6.89
CA ASP A 326 1.76 -22.13 5.77
C ASP A 326 3.09 -21.52 5.31
N VAL A 327 3.08 -20.23 5.00
CA VAL A 327 4.18 -19.54 4.30
C VAL A 327 5.15 -18.86 5.25
N GLU A 328 4.66 -18.15 6.28
CA GLU A 328 5.53 -17.38 7.18
C GLU A 328 6.10 -18.20 8.33
N LEU A 329 5.28 -19.09 8.90
CA LEU A 329 5.67 -19.90 10.06
C LEU A 329 6.06 -21.34 9.70
N HIS A 330 5.78 -21.78 8.48
CA HIS A 330 5.99 -23.16 8.02
C HIS A 330 5.36 -24.23 8.94
N ARG A 331 4.29 -23.89 9.67
CA ARG A 331 3.50 -24.76 10.55
C ARG A 331 2.40 -25.45 9.74
N LYS A 332 2.81 -26.40 8.89
CA LYS A 332 1.93 -27.02 7.88
C LYS A 332 0.73 -27.75 8.49
N GLU A 333 0.87 -28.42 9.64
CA GLU A 333 -0.28 -29.07 10.31
C GLU A 333 -1.35 -28.08 10.77
N ASP A 334 -0.94 -26.93 11.30
CA ASP A 334 -1.85 -25.89 11.75
C ASP A 334 -2.52 -25.18 10.56
N ALA A 335 -1.75 -24.98 9.49
CA ALA A 335 -2.27 -24.47 8.22
C ALA A 335 -3.35 -25.40 7.66
N LEU A 336 -3.09 -26.71 7.58
CA LEU A 336 -4.05 -27.73 7.13
C LEU A 336 -5.32 -27.73 7.97
N THR A 337 -5.20 -27.58 9.29
CA THR A 337 -6.36 -27.49 10.18
C THR A 337 -7.22 -26.27 9.85
N THR A 338 -6.58 -25.12 9.65
CA THR A 338 -7.26 -23.85 9.31
C THR A 338 -7.87 -23.90 7.89
N TYR A 339 -7.17 -24.50 6.91
CA TYR A 339 -7.69 -24.68 5.56
C TYR A 339 -8.91 -25.61 5.53
N ARG A 340 -8.90 -26.72 6.29
CA ARG A 340 -10.08 -27.60 6.43
C ARG A 340 -11.28 -26.88 7.03
N GLU A 341 -11.04 -26.06 8.05
CA GLU A 341 -12.09 -25.23 8.64
C GLU A 341 -12.67 -24.26 7.61
N LEU A 342 -11.81 -23.54 6.86
CA LEU A 342 -12.24 -22.63 5.81
C LEU A 342 -13.03 -23.36 4.71
N LEU A 343 -12.52 -24.50 4.24
CA LEU A 343 -13.14 -25.32 3.20
C LEU A 343 -14.58 -25.72 3.61
N SER A 344 -14.78 -26.14 4.86
CA SER A 344 -16.10 -26.52 5.39
C SER A 344 -17.12 -25.37 5.38
N ARG A 345 -16.66 -24.12 5.44
CA ARG A 345 -17.51 -22.90 5.47
C ARG A 345 -17.81 -22.34 4.07
N VAL A 346 -16.98 -22.69 3.09
CA VAL A 346 -17.18 -22.32 1.68
C VAL A 346 -18.08 -23.33 0.99
N GLN A 347 -18.18 -24.57 1.50
CA GLN A 347 -19.10 -25.59 0.99
C GLN A 347 -20.53 -25.44 1.55
N PRO A 348 -21.58 -25.77 0.76
CA PRO A 348 -21.52 -26.11 -0.66
C PRO A 348 -21.15 -24.89 -1.51
N ILE A 349 -20.47 -25.11 -2.64
CA ILE A 349 -20.06 -24.07 -3.58
C ILE A 349 -21.31 -23.37 -4.14
N LYS A 350 -21.44 -22.05 -3.91
CA LYS A 350 -22.61 -21.27 -4.36
C LYS A 350 -22.28 -20.33 -5.53
N THR A 351 -21.04 -19.89 -5.61
CA THR A 351 -20.58 -18.90 -6.60
C THR A 351 -19.34 -19.38 -7.33
N ALA A 352 -19.02 -18.74 -8.45
CA ALA A 352 -17.76 -19.00 -9.16
C ALA A 352 -16.53 -18.64 -8.30
N ASP A 353 -16.64 -17.58 -7.49
CA ASP A 353 -15.58 -17.18 -6.56
C ASP A 353 -15.37 -18.23 -5.46
N ASP A 354 -16.45 -18.83 -4.94
CA ASP A 354 -16.35 -19.95 -4.00
C ASP A 354 -15.62 -21.14 -4.66
N ALA A 355 -15.90 -21.44 -5.94
CA ALA A 355 -15.25 -22.54 -6.65
C ALA A 355 -13.74 -22.30 -6.82
N GLN A 356 -13.35 -21.07 -7.20
CA GLN A 356 -11.94 -20.69 -7.30
C GLN A 356 -11.23 -20.74 -5.95
N LEU A 357 -11.90 -20.28 -4.88
CA LEU A 357 -11.37 -20.32 -3.53
C LEU A 357 -11.18 -21.77 -3.06
N VAL A 358 -12.16 -22.65 -3.31
CA VAL A 358 -12.04 -24.09 -3.00
C VAL A 358 -10.84 -24.71 -3.69
N ASN A 359 -10.65 -24.47 -5.00
CA ASN A 359 -9.49 -24.98 -5.73
C ASN A 359 -8.18 -24.50 -5.10
N ARG A 360 -8.07 -23.20 -4.78
CA ARG A 360 -6.88 -22.63 -4.14
C ARG A 360 -6.59 -23.25 -2.77
N ILE A 361 -7.62 -23.49 -1.96
CA ILE A 361 -7.49 -24.12 -0.64
C ILE A 361 -7.01 -25.56 -0.81
N GLN A 362 -7.59 -26.33 -1.73
CA GLN A 362 -7.22 -27.72 -1.95
C GLN A 362 -5.79 -27.88 -2.47
N LEU A 363 -5.33 -27.01 -3.37
CA LEU A 363 -3.92 -26.98 -3.80
C LEU A 363 -2.99 -26.70 -2.63
N ALA A 364 -3.27 -25.64 -1.85
CA ALA A 364 -2.45 -25.30 -0.69
C ALA A 364 -2.41 -26.43 0.36
N MET A 365 -3.53 -27.14 0.55
CA MET A 365 -3.58 -28.32 1.40
C MET A 365 -2.73 -29.48 0.83
N ALA A 366 -2.79 -29.75 -0.47
CA ALA A 366 -2.01 -30.79 -1.11
C ALA A 366 -0.49 -30.49 -1.00
N ASP A 367 -0.11 -29.23 -1.22
CA ASP A 367 1.28 -28.78 -1.06
C ASP A 367 1.75 -28.89 0.41
N CYS A 368 0.88 -28.56 1.37
CA CYS A 368 1.18 -28.76 2.79
C CYS A 368 1.41 -30.24 3.13
N GLU A 369 0.52 -31.16 2.70
CA GLU A 369 0.67 -32.60 2.95
C GLU A 369 1.94 -33.13 2.26
N LEU A 370 2.26 -32.65 1.05
CA LEU A 370 3.48 -32.99 0.35
C LEU A 370 4.73 -32.57 1.17
N LEU A 371 4.80 -31.30 1.58
CA LEU A 371 5.93 -30.77 2.37
C LEU A 371 6.06 -31.43 3.75
N LEU A 372 4.99 -32.01 4.29
CA LEU A 372 5.00 -32.85 5.49
C LEU A 372 5.50 -34.28 5.25
N GLY A 373 5.86 -34.62 4.02
CA GLY A 373 6.36 -35.94 3.67
C GLY A 373 5.26 -36.98 3.47
N ARG A 374 4.04 -36.57 3.12
CA ARG A 374 2.85 -37.45 2.99
C ARG A 374 2.30 -37.45 1.56
N PRO A 375 3.04 -38.02 0.60
CA PRO A 375 2.66 -37.99 -0.82
C PRO A 375 1.33 -38.72 -1.09
N GLU A 376 0.94 -39.68 -0.25
CA GLU A 376 -0.35 -40.36 -0.35
C GLU A 376 -1.50 -39.38 -0.10
N MET A 377 -1.43 -38.61 0.98
CA MET A 377 -2.45 -37.62 1.34
C MET A 377 -2.51 -36.47 0.33
N ALA A 378 -1.35 -36.02 -0.16
CA ALA A 378 -1.29 -35.03 -1.24
C ALA A 378 -1.94 -35.58 -2.53
N GLY A 379 -1.65 -36.84 -2.87
CA GLY A 379 -2.22 -37.53 -4.04
C GLY A 379 -3.74 -37.63 -3.98
N GLU A 380 -4.33 -37.93 -2.81
CA GLU A 380 -5.78 -37.95 -2.63
C GLU A 380 -6.42 -36.59 -2.91
N LEU A 381 -5.80 -35.50 -2.44
CA LEU A 381 -6.29 -34.14 -2.67
C LEU A 381 -6.20 -33.76 -4.15
N TYR A 382 -5.06 -34.02 -4.80
CA TYR A 382 -4.92 -33.78 -6.24
C TYR A 382 -5.89 -34.64 -7.06
N GLN A 383 -6.16 -35.88 -6.65
CA GLN A 383 -7.14 -36.74 -7.33
C GLN A 383 -8.54 -36.12 -7.29
N GLN A 384 -8.98 -35.67 -6.11
CA GLN A 384 -10.27 -34.99 -5.96
C GLN A 384 -10.37 -33.75 -6.86
N MET A 385 -9.29 -32.99 -6.97
CA MET A 385 -9.25 -31.80 -7.83
C MET A 385 -9.27 -32.14 -9.32
N SER A 386 -8.55 -33.18 -9.73
CA SER A 386 -8.51 -33.67 -11.11
C SER A 386 -9.90 -34.09 -11.61
N GLU A 387 -10.76 -34.58 -10.71
CA GLU A 387 -12.11 -35.04 -11.02
C GLU A 387 -13.17 -33.92 -10.92
N ASN A 388 -13.04 -33.02 -9.92
CA ASN A 388 -14.11 -32.11 -9.53
C ASN A 388 -13.88 -30.65 -9.90
N ALA A 389 -12.64 -30.23 -10.21
CA ALA A 389 -12.36 -28.83 -10.52
C ALA A 389 -13.09 -28.40 -11.81
N THR A 390 -13.76 -27.25 -11.76
CA THR A 390 -14.48 -26.71 -12.92
C THR A 390 -13.53 -26.28 -14.05
N ASP A 391 -12.36 -25.77 -13.67
CA ASP A 391 -11.32 -25.32 -14.61
C ASP A 391 -10.54 -26.50 -15.21
N PRO A 392 -10.53 -26.68 -16.54
CA PRO A 392 -9.72 -27.71 -17.20
C PRO A 392 -8.21 -27.61 -16.91
N GLY A 393 -7.67 -26.40 -16.75
CA GLY A 393 -6.26 -26.18 -16.43
C GLY A 393 -5.88 -26.78 -15.07
N VAL A 394 -6.72 -26.52 -14.06
CA VAL A 394 -6.55 -27.08 -12.72
C VAL A 394 -6.70 -28.61 -12.73
N ARG A 395 -7.61 -29.16 -13.55
CA ARG A 395 -7.77 -30.61 -13.65
C ARG A 395 -6.52 -31.30 -14.20
N VAL A 396 -5.97 -30.80 -15.30
CA VAL A 396 -4.78 -31.40 -15.92
C VAL A 396 -3.53 -31.23 -15.05
N GLU A 397 -3.36 -30.07 -14.42
CA GLU A 397 -2.30 -29.84 -13.44
C GLU A 397 -2.42 -30.84 -12.29
N SER A 398 -3.61 -30.97 -11.70
CA SER A 398 -3.84 -31.90 -10.59
C SER A 398 -3.62 -33.36 -11.01
N LEU A 399 -4.03 -33.74 -12.22
CA LEU A 399 -3.80 -35.08 -12.76
C LEU A 399 -2.30 -35.39 -12.93
N PHE A 400 -1.51 -34.40 -13.37
CA PHE A 400 -0.05 -34.52 -13.40
C PHE A 400 0.53 -34.71 -12.00
N GLN A 401 0.03 -33.96 -11.01
CA GLN A 401 0.48 -34.11 -9.63
C GLN A 401 0.11 -35.45 -9.01
N VAL A 402 -1.05 -36.03 -9.36
CA VAL A 402 -1.39 -37.42 -8.98
C VAL A 402 -0.33 -38.38 -9.50
N ALA A 403 0.03 -38.28 -10.77
CA ALA A 403 1.06 -39.12 -11.38
C ALA A 403 2.43 -38.94 -10.70
N GLU A 404 2.84 -37.71 -10.36
CA GLU A 404 4.05 -37.47 -9.58
C GLU A 404 4.00 -38.14 -8.19
N MET A 405 2.87 -38.07 -7.48
CA MET A 405 2.74 -38.71 -6.17
C MET A 405 2.86 -40.24 -6.27
N LEU A 406 2.27 -40.84 -7.31
CA LEU A 406 2.41 -42.28 -7.59
C LEU A 406 3.86 -42.62 -7.93
N PHE A 407 4.53 -41.81 -8.74
CA PHE A 407 5.93 -41.99 -9.11
C PHE A 407 6.84 -41.94 -7.88
N TYR A 408 6.68 -40.96 -7.01
CA TYR A 408 7.47 -40.84 -5.76
C TYR A 408 7.22 -42.01 -4.80
N GLN A 409 6.02 -42.60 -4.79
CA GLN A 409 5.70 -43.81 -4.03
C GLN A 409 6.29 -45.09 -4.65
N GLY A 410 6.98 -45.00 -5.79
CA GLY A 410 7.52 -46.15 -6.53
C GLY A 410 6.47 -46.93 -7.33
N LYS A 411 5.25 -46.40 -7.47
CA LYS A 411 4.16 -47.00 -8.26
C LYS A 411 4.26 -46.57 -9.72
N ALA A 412 5.39 -46.87 -10.35
CA ALA A 412 5.74 -46.37 -11.68
C ALA A 412 4.69 -46.74 -12.75
N THR A 413 4.12 -47.95 -12.70
CA THR A 413 3.09 -48.38 -13.64
C THR A 413 1.80 -47.55 -13.53
N GLU A 414 1.35 -47.28 -12.30
CA GLU A 414 0.15 -46.45 -12.07
C GLU A 414 0.42 -44.98 -12.45
N ALA A 415 1.64 -44.50 -12.21
CA ALA A 415 2.07 -43.16 -12.62
C ALA A 415 2.06 -43.04 -14.15
N GLU A 416 2.67 -44.00 -14.85
CA GLU A 416 2.73 -44.06 -16.32
C GLU A 416 1.34 -44.08 -16.96
N GLU A 417 0.43 -44.93 -16.47
CA GLU A 417 -0.97 -44.95 -16.91
C GLU A 417 -1.65 -43.58 -16.73
N THR A 418 -1.31 -42.87 -15.66
CA THR A 418 -1.88 -41.55 -15.37
C THR A 418 -1.29 -40.46 -16.27
N TYR A 419 0.01 -40.51 -16.58
CA TYR A 419 0.63 -39.62 -17.57
C TYR A 419 0.03 -39.83 -18.98
N TYR A 420 -0.26 -41.08 -19.37
CA TYR A 420 -0.91 -41.35 -20.66
C TYR A 420 -2.31 -40.73 -20.76
N LYS A 421 -3.09 -40.72 -19.67
CA LYS A 421 -4.39 -40.03 -19.64
C LYS A 421 -4.25 -38.53 -19.96
N ILE A 422 -3.19 -37.88 -19.49
CA ILE A 422 -2.92 -36.46 -19.79
C ILE A 422 -2.71 -36.26 -21.28
N ILE A 423 -1.90 -37.12 -21.91
CA ILE A 423 -1.63 -37.04 -23.35
C ILE A 423 -2.90 -37.26 -24.16
N ASP A 424 -3.73 -38.22 -23.77
CA ASP A 424 -4.94 -38.57 -24.52
C ASP A 424 -6.04 -37.51 -24.38
N GLU A 425 -6.24 -36.98 -23.18
CA GLU A 425 -7.34 -36.06 -22.86
C GLU A 425 -6.97 -34.58 -23.04
N TYR A 426 -5.70 -34.21 -22.85
CA TYR A 426 -5.24 -32.82 -22.76
C TYR A 426 -4.10 -32.48 -23.75
N LYS A 427 -4.22 -32.93 -25.00
CA LYS A 427 -3.17 -32.83 -26.06
C LYS A 427 -2.49 -31.47 -26.25
N THR A 428 -3.16 -30.36 -25.93
CA THR A 428 -2.62 -29.01 -26.10
C THR A 428 -2.15 -28.37 -24.79
N SER A 429 -2.18 -29.10 -23.68
CA SER A 429 -1.72 -28.65 -22.37
C SER A 429 -0.21 -28.57 -22.32
N THR A 430 0.33 -27.63 -21.54
CA THR A 430 1.77 -27.55 -21.23
C THR A 430 2.24 -28.80 -20.50
N TRP A 431 1.41 -29.34 -19.61
CA TRP A 431 1.66 -30.56 -18.84
C TRP A 431 1.80 -31.83 -19.68
N THR A 432 1.39 -31.80 -20.95
CA THR A 432 1.53 -32.93 -21.87
C THR A 432 2.99 -33.21 -22.21
N ASN A 433 3.81 -32.15 -22.34
CA ASN A 433 5.24 -32.31 -22.57
C ASN A 433 5.93 -32.88 -21.31
N ASP A 434 5.56 -32.38 -20.13
CA ASP A 434 6.10 -32.89 -18.86
C ASP A 434 5.71 -34.36 -18.64
N ALA A 435 4.48 -34.73 -18.99
CA ALA A 435 4.00 -36.12 -18.94
C ALA A 435 4.78 -37.02 -19.91
N LEU A 436 5.09 -36.55 -21.12
CA LEU A 436 5.91 -37.28 -22.08
C LEU A 436 7.34 -37.50 -21.57
N ASP A 437 7.97 -36.48 -20.98
CA ASP A 437 9.29 -36.60 -20.36
C ASP A 437 9.26 -37.66 -19.24
N ARG A 438 8.21 -37.68 -18.41
CA ARG A 438 8.03 -38.70 -17.36
C ARG A 438 7.82 -40.11 -17.90
N ILE A 439 7.01 -40.27 -18.94
CA ILE A 439 6.80 -41.57 -19.60
C ILE A 439 8.12 -42.08 -20.19
N LEU A 440 8.91 -41.21 -20.81
CA LEU A 440 10.21 -41.57 -21.35
C LEU A 440 11.15 -42.05 -20.23
N ILE A 441 11.23 -41.30 -19.12
CA ILE A 441 12.03 -41.70 -17.95
C ILE A 441 11.57 -43.06 -17.42
N ILE A 442 10.27 -43.31 -17.28
CA ILE A 442 9.78 -44.60 -16.77
C ILE A 442 10.07 -45.72 -17.77
N GLY A 443 9.81 -45.52 -19.07
CA GLY A 443 9.96 -46.53 -20.11
C GLY A 443 11.40 -46.83 -20.53
N GLU A 444 12.33 -45.89 -20.40
CA GLU A 444 13.77 -46.11 -20.62
C GLU A 444 14.43 -46.85 -19.45
N ASN A 445 13.77 -46.90 -18.30
CA ASN A 445 14.22 -47.58 -17.09
C ASN A 445 13.37 -48.82 -16.84
N ASN A 446 13.41 -49.75 -17.79
CA ASN A 446 12.54 -50.94 -17.87
C ASN A 446 12.77 -51.96 -16.74
N ASP A 447 13.65 -51.69 -15.78
CA ASP A 447 13.79 -52.47 -14.57
C ASP A 447 12.64 -52.21 -13.57
N PHE A 448 11.41 -51.97 -14.06
CA PHE A 448 10.17 -51.69 -13.32
C PHE A 448 10.17 -52.22 -11.87
N GLY A 449 10.43 -51.31 -10.91
CA GLY A 449 10.55 -51.62 -9.47
C GLY A 449 11.99 -51.83 -8.95
N GLY A 450 12.98 -51.62 -9.80
CA GLY A 450 14.41 -51.70 -9.51
C GLY A 450 14.88 -50.55 -8.62
N VAL A 451 15.97 -50.80 -7.90
CA VAL A 451 16.56 -49.82 -6.98
C VAL A 451 16.92 -48.48 -7.67
N PRO A 452 17.43 -48.44 -8.92
CA PRO A 452 17.81 -47.19 -9.59
C PRO A 452 16.65 -46.25 -9.92
N LEU A 453 15.56 -46.74 -10.54
CA LEU A 453 14.38 -45.90 -10.84
C LEU A 453 13.72 -45.41 -9.56
N SER A 454 13.66 -46.25 -8.52
CA SER A 454 13.19 -45.84 -7.20
C SER A 454 14.09 -44.75 -6.59
N ALA A 455 15.41 -44.87 -6.70
CA ALA A 455 16.35 -43.85 -6.25
C ALA A 455 16.21 -42.53 -7.03
N LEU A 456 15.94 -42.60 -8.34
CA LEU A 456 15.62 -41.41 -9.15
C LEU A 456 14.33 -40.74 -8.65
N ALA A 457 13.24 -41.49 -8.50
CA ALA A 457 11.98 -40.96 -7.98
C ALA A 457 12.15 -40.32 -6.58
N GLN A 458 12.89 -40.98 -5.69
CA GLN A 458 13.21 -40.45 -4.36
C GLN A 458 14.11 -39.20 -4.41
N THR A 459 15.07 -39.15 -5.34
CA THR A 459 15.91 -37.96 -5.57
C THR A 459 15.02 -36.75 -5.91
N MET A 460 14.12 -36.91 -6.87
CA MET A 460 13.21 -35.84 -7.29
C MET A 460 12.23 -35.45 -6.18
N TYR A 461 11.73 -36.43 -5.44
CA TYR A 461 10.86 -36.20 -4.29
C TYR A 461 11.55 -35.35 -3.21
N TYR A 462 12.73 -35.74 -2.73
CA TYR A 462 13.44 -34.96 -1.71
C TYR A 462 13.91 -33.60 -2.23
N ALA A 463 14.21 -33.49 -3.52
CA ALA A 463 14.49 -32.22 -4.17
C ALA A 463 13.28 -31.28 -4.11
N ARG A 464 12.07 -31.82 -4.27
CA ARG A 464 10.79 -31.10 -4.18
C ARG A 464 10.41 -30.73 -2.74
N LEU A 465 10.82 -31.52 -1.74
CA LEU A 465 10.68 -31.16 -0.32
C LEU A 465 11.68 -30.09 0.15
N GLY A 466 12.54 -29.57 -0.73
CA GLY A 466 13.64 -28.68 -0.36
C GLY A 466 14.77 -29.37 0.39
N GLN A 467 14.74 -30.70 0.55
CA GLN A 467 15.80 -31.49 1.19
C GLN A 467 16.92 -31.80 0.18
N VAL A 468 17.51 -30.74 -0.39
CA VAL A 468 18.45 -30.83 -1.53
C VAL A 468 19.68 -31.67 -1.19
N ASP A 469 20.25 -31.53 0.02
CA ASP A 469 21.38 -32.37 0.47
C ASP A 469 21.04 -33.85 0.52
N ARG A 470 19.80 -34.19 0.90
CA ARG A 470 19.34 -35.59 0.96
C ARG A 470 19.14 -36.14 -0.44
N ALA A 471 18.51 -35.37 -1.32
CA ALA A 471 18.36 -35.73 -2.73
C ALA A 471 19.73 -35.98 -3.38
N LEU A 472 20.72 -35.10 -3.14
CA LEU A 472 22.05 -35.24 -3.72
C LEU A 472 22.77 -36.51 -3.26
N ARG A 473 22.62 -36.89 -1.98
CA ARG A 473 23.17 -38.15 -1.45
C ARG A 473 22.55 -39.36 -2.12
N ILE A 474 21.22 -39.41 -2.22
CA ILE A 474 20.50 -40.51 -2.87
C ILE A 474 20.94 -40.67 -4.33
N ALA A 475 21.03 -39.55 -5.07
CA ALA A 475 21.51 -39.57 -6.44
C ALA A 475 22.95 -40.11 -6.54
N THR A 476 23.85 -39.64 -5.67
CA THR A 476 25.25 -40.06 -5.67
C THR A 476 25.41 -41.54 -5.35
N ASP A 477 24.73 -42.01 -4.30
CA ASP A 477 24.77 -43.43 -3.89
C ASP A 477 24.23 -44.34 -5.00
N ALA A 478 23.18 -43.92 -5.71
CA ALA A 478 22.62 -44.68 -6.82
C ALA A 478 23.56 -44.73 -8.04
N ILE A 479 24.22 -43.61 -8.38
CA ILE A 479 25.20 -43.54 -9.48
C ILE A 479 26.41 -44.46 -9.21
N GLU A 480 26.86 -44.55 -7.96
CA GLU A 480 28.00 -45.38 -7.56
C GLU A 480 27.63 -46.85 -7.39
N GLY A 481 26.45 -47.12 -6.81
CA GLY A 481 25.98 -48.47 -6.52
C GLY A 481 25.51 -49.25 -7.75
N PHE A 482 25.09 -48.56 -8.80
CA PHE A 482 24.51 -49.17 -10.01
C PHE A 482 25.14 -48.63 -11.31
N PRO A 483 26.44 -48.91 -11.55
CA PRO A 483 27.18 -48.31 -12.67
C PRO A 483 26.63 -48.68 -14.06
N GLU A 484 25.95 -49.83 -14.18
CA GLU A 484 25.37 -50.34 -15.43
C GLU A 484 23.86 -50.02 -15.57
N SER A 485 23.29 -49.20 -14.68
CA SER A 485 21.86 -48.86 -14.73
C SER A 485 21.55 -47.90 -15.88
N GLU A 486 20.43 -48.14 -16.55
CA GLU A 486 19.83 -47.23 -17.53
C GLU A 486 19.45 -45.87 -16.90
N ALA A 487 19.23 -45.80 -15.58
CA ALA A 487 18.83 -44.57 -14.89
C ALA A 487 20.00 -43.62 -14.60
N ARG A 488 21.22 -44.03 -14.94
CA ARG A 488 22.43 -43.33 -14.49
C ARG A 488 22.60 -41.97 -15.16
N ASP A 489 22.20 -41.84 -16.42
CA ASP A 489 22.22 -40.57 -17.13
C ASP A 489 21.20 -39.56 -16.56
N ASN A 490 19.99 -40.04 -16.24
CA ASN A 490 18.93 -39.33 -15.53
C ASN A 490 19.42 -38.85 -14.16
N LEU A 491 20.04 -39.73 -13.38
CA LEU A 491 20.58 -39.41 -12.06
C LEU A 491 21.74 -38.41 -12.13
N LEU A 492 22.61 -38.49 -13.14
CA LEU A 492 23.68 -37.51 -13.36
C LEU A 492 23.13 -36.14 -13.72
N TYR A 493 22.05 -36.09 -14.51
CA TYR A 493 21.33 -34.86 -14.81
C TYR A 493 20.72 -34.25 -13.54
N GLU A 494 20.00 -35.04 -12.76
CA GLU A 494 19.43 -34.60 -11.47
C GLU A 494 20.53 -34.13 -10.50
N LYS A 495 21.63 -34.88 -10.40
CA LYS A 495 22.80 -34.49 -9.58
C LYS A 495 23.38 -33.15 -10.01
N THR A 496 23.47 -32.90 -11.32
CA THR A 496 23.92 -31.62 -11.88
C THR A 496 23.01 -30.48 -11.40
N ALA A 497 21.69 -30.64 -11.56
CA ALA A 497 20.71 -29.64 -11.13
C ALA A 497 20.77 -29.38 -9.61
N LEU A 498 20.90 -30.44 -8.80
CA LEU A 498 21.01 -30.35 -7.34
C LEU A 498 22.29 -29.61 -6.89
N GLN A 499 23.42 -29.86 -7.55
CA GLN A 499 24.68 -29.16 -7.27
C GLN A 499 24.58 -27.66 -7.60
N LEU A 500 23.89 -27.29 -8.69
CA LEU A 500 23.62 -25.88 -8.99
C LEU A 500 22.73 -25.23 -7.93
N ARG A 501 21.68 -25.93 -7.46
CA ARG A 501 20.81 -25.44 -6.37
C ARG A 501 21.56 -25.21 -5.05
N LEU A 502 22.62 -25.99 -4.79
CA LEU A 502 23.50 -25.81 -3.63
C LEU A 502 24.58 -24.74 -3.83
N GLY A 503 24.65 -24.09 -5.00
CA GLY A 503 25.68 -23.10 -5.31
C GLY A 503 27.05 -23.69 -5.59
N ASN A 504 27.10 -24.93 -6.08
CA ASN A 504 28.33 -25.68 -6.40
C ASN A 504 28.50 -25.85 -7.92
N PRO A 505 28.77 -24.76 -8.68
CA PRO A 505 28.75 -24.79 -10.15
C PRO A 505 29.97 -25.50 -10.77
N ILE A 506 31.06 -25.65 -10.02
CA ILE A 506 32.25 -26.38 -10.48
C ILE A 506 31.96 -27.89 -10.47
N GLU A 507 31.40 -28.39 -9.37
CA GLU A 507 30.97 -29.77 -9.24
C GLU A 507 29.84 -30.09 -10.22
N ALA A 508 28.86 -29.18 -10.36
CA ALA A 508 27.79 -29.32 -11.36
C ALA A 508 28.36 -29.42 -12.77
N ARG A 509 29.33 -28.56 -13.14
CA ARG A 509 30.00 -28.64 -14.43
C ARG A 509 30.70 -29.98 -14.62
N SER A 510 31.42 -30.46 -13.61
CA SER A 510 32.09 -31.76 -13.67
C SER A 510 31.10 -32.91 -13.88
N THR A 511 29.95 -32.89 -13.21
CA THR A 511 28.90 -33.91 -13.36
C THR A 511 28.26 -33.83 -14.76
N ALA A 512 28.00 -32.63 -15.27
CA ALA A 512 27.46 -32.42 -16.62
C ALA A 512 28.44 -32.89 -17.72
N ASP A 513 29.73 -32.62 -17.55
CA ASP A 513 30.78 -33.11 -18.45
C ASP A 513 30.84 -34.65 -18.42
N GLN A 514 30.78 -35.25 -17.22
CA GLN A 514 30.72 -36.70 -17.07
C GLN A 514 29.51 -37.30 -17.82
N LEU A 515 28.33 -36.71 -17.66
CA LEU A 515 27.12 -37.12 -18.38
C LEU A 515 27.32 -37.06 -19.90
N ALA A 516 27.86 -35.94 -20.39
CA ALA A 516 28.09 -35.70 -21.81
C ALA A 516 29.19 -36.59 -22.44
N GLU A 517 30.14 -37.08 -21.64
CA GLU A 517 31.20 -38.00 -22.08
C GLU A 517 30.77 -39.46 -22.03
N GLN A 518 30.07 -39.87 -20.96
CA GLN A 518 29.68 -41.27 -20.74
C GLN A 518 28.40 -41.62 -21.50
N TYR A 519 27.51 -40.67 -21.72
CA TYR A 519 26.19 -40.87 -22.35
C TYR A 519 25.94 -39.87 -23.50
N PRO A 520 26.78 -39.84 -24.55
CA PRO A 520 26.67 -38.83 -25.61
C PRO A 520 25.38 -38.92 -26.45
N GLU A 521 24.71 -40.06 -26.46
CA GLU A 521 23.41 -40.24 -27.15
C GLU A 521 22.20 -39.94 -26.25
N SER A 522 22.42 -39.73 -24.94
CA SER A 522 21.34 -39.39 -24.01
C SER A 522 20.79 -37.99 -24.30
N ALA A 523 19.46 -37.84 -24.28
CA ALA A 523 18.81 -36.53 -24.37
C ALA A 523 19.25 -35.59 -23.23
N PHE A 524 19.67 -36.15 -22.09
CA PHE A 524 20.10 -35.38 -20.93
C PHE A 524 21.51 -34.82 -21.04
N ALA A 525 22.38 -35.36 -21.90
CA ALA A 525 23.75 -34.84 -22.06
C ALA A 525 23.82 -33.36 -22.47
N PRO A 526 23.20 -32.93 -23.59
CA PRO A 526 23.15 -31.51 -23.93
C PRO A 526 22.33 -30.69 -22.92
N ARG A 527 21.29 -31.27 -22.32
CA ARG A 527 20.43 -30.59 -21.33
C ARG A 527 21.18 -30.28 -20.03
N GLY A 528 22.00 -31.21 -19.53
CA GLY A 528 22.86 -31.05 -18.37
C GLY A 528 23.93 -29.97 -18.56
N LEU A 529 24.56 -29.92 -19.73
CA LEU A 529 25.48 -28.83 -20.07
C LEU A 529 24.76 -27.48 -20.18
N LYS A 530 23.55 -27.46 -20.75
CA LYS A 530 22.74 -26.24 -20.89
C LYS A 530 22.40 -25.63 -19.53
N ILE A 531 21.91 -26.41 -18.57
CA ILE A 531 21.55 -25.86 -17.24
C ILE A 531 22.76 -25.25 -16.51
N VAL A 532 23.96 -25.80 -16.72
CA VAL A 532 25.21 -25.21 -16.20
C VAL A 532 25.55 -23.91 -16.93
N ALA A 533 25.39 -23.86 -18.26
CA ALA A 533 25.61 -22.65 -19.04
C ALA A 533 24.63 -21.52 -18.65
N ASP A 534 23.35 -21.85 -18.48
CA ASP A 534 22.30 -20.94 -18.05
C ASP A 534 22.63 -20.35 -16.68
N TYR A 535 23.11 -21.17 -15.74
CA TYR A 535 23.58 -20.71 -14.43
C TYR A 535 24.76 -19.74 -14.54
N TYR A 536 25.79 -20.07 -15.32
CA TYR A 536 26.94 -19.16 -15.51
C TYR A 536 26.58 -17.88 -16.26
N ARG A 537 25.56 -17.90 -17.11
CA ARG A 537 25.07 -16.71 -17.81
C ARG A 537 24.48 -15.70 -16.83
N GLU A 538 23.76 -16.18 -15.82
CA GLU A 538 23.14 -15.33 -14.79
C GLU A 538 24.16 -14.81 -13.77
N LEU A 539 25.31 -15.48 -13.64
CA LEU A 539 26.38 -15.07 -12.74
C LEU A 539 27.21 -13.91 -13.34
N THR A 540 27.34 -12.82 -12.58
CA THR A 540 28.12 -11.65 -13.02
C THR A 540 29.59 -12.01 -13.27
N GLY A 541 30.10 -11.69 -14.47
CA GLY A 541 31.50 -11.93 -14.85
C GLY A 541 31.78 -13.33 -15.42
N SER A 542 30.76 -14.17 -15.61
CA SER A 542 30.91 -15.55 -16.12
C SER A 542 30.42 -15.75 -17.56
N GLU A 543 30.18 -14.68 -18.31
CA GLU A 543 29.69 -14.72 -19.69
C GLU A 543 30.56 -15.57 -20.62
N GLU A 544 31.89 -15.44 -20.54
CA GLU A 544 32.81 -16.23 -21.38
C GLU A 544 32.74 -17.73 -21.07
N THR A 545 32.45 -18.08 -19.82
CA THR A 545 32.21 -19.48 -19.43
C THR A 545 30.92 -19.96 -20.06
N ALA A 546 29.81 -19.23 -19.89
CA ALA A 546 28.53 -19.59 -20.52
C ALA A 546 28.64 -19.74 -22.04
N LYS A 547 29.29 -18.79 -22.74
CA LYS A 547 29.55 -18.87 -24.19
C LYS A 547 30.32 -20.12 -24.59
N ALA A 548 31.36 -20.47 -23.84
CA ALA A 548 32.16 -21.66 -24.11
C ALA A 548 31.31 -22.94 -24.00
N ILE A 549 30.45 -23.03 -22.97
CA ILE A 549 29.57 -24.18 -22.79
C ILE A 549 28.50 -24.26 -23.88
N TYR A 550 27.83 -23.16 -24.20
CA TYR A 550 26.86 -23.14 -25.30
C TYR A 550 27.50 -23.54 -26.63
N THR A 551 28.70 -23.05 -26.91
CA THR A 551 29.46 -23.42 -28.11
C THR A 551 29.78 -24.92 -28.12
N ASP A 552 30.18 -25.48 -26.98
CA ASP A 552 30.43 -26.92 -26.84
C ASP A 552 29.18 -27.76 -27.16
N ILE A 553 28.01 -27.33 -26.66
CA ILE A 553 26.73 -27.99 -26.96
C ILE A 553 26.42 -27.97 -28.46
N LEU A 554 26.62 -26.83 -29.14
CA LEU A 554 26.39 -26.70 -30.58
C LEU A 554 27.29 -27.60 -31.41
N LEU A 555 28.52 -27.84 -30.96
CA LEU A 555 29.51 -28.66 -31.65
C LEU A 555 29.30 -30.14 -31.41
N ARG A 556 29.06 -30.55 -30.15
CA ARG A 556 28.95 -31.96 -29.75
C ARG A 556 27.56 -32.55 -30.01
N PHE A 557 26.50 -31.75 -29.89
CA PHE A 557 25.11 -32.22 -29.94
C PHE A 557 24.25 -31.50 -31.00
N PRO A 558 24.70 -31.40 -32.28
CA PRO A 558 24.05 -30.54 -33.28
C PRO A 558 22.61 -30.93 -33.64
N LYS A 559 22.15 -32.12 -33.23
CA LYS A 559 20.79 -32.65 -33.44
C LYS A 559 19.90 -32.56 -32.20
N SER A 560 20.40 -32.04 -31.09
CA SER A 560 19.62 -31.92 -29.85
C SER A 560 18.46 -30.95 -30.01
N ILE A 561 17.36 -31.24 -29.30
CA ILE A 561 16.20 -30.35 -29.17
C ILE A 561 16.54 -29.02 -28.51
N GLU A 562 17.64 -28.96 -27.74
CA GLU A 562 18.10 -27.77 -27.02
C GLU A 562 18.76 -26.72 -27.94
N ILE A 563 19.13 -27.10 -29.17
CA ILE A 563 19.94 -26.28 -30.08
C ILE A 563 19.32 -24.92 -30.44
N PRO A 564 18.00 -24.80 -30.73
CA PRO A 564 17.39 -23.51 -31.00
C PRO A 564 17.54 -22.52 -29.84
N GLU A 565 17.33 -23.00 -28.60
CA GLU A 565 17.42 -22.17 -27.39
C GLU A 565 18.88 -21.79 -27.08
N VAL A 566 19.80 -22.75 -27.17
CA VAL A 566 21.24 -22.53 -27.01
C VAL A 566 21.76 -21.47 -28.00
N ARG A 567 21.34 -21.51 -29.27
CA ARG A 567 21.68 -20.46 -30.25
C ARG A 567 21.12 -19.09 -29.87
N GLY A 568 19.88 -19.06 -29.37
CA GLY A 568 19.25 -17.84 -28.88
C GLY A 568 20.07 -17.20 -27.77
N HIS A 569 20.45 -17.97 -26.75
CA HIS A 569 21.28 -17.51 -25.64
C HIS A 569 22.66 -17.03 -26.07
N LEU A 570 23.32 -17.75 -26.98
CA LEU A 570 24.62 -17.36 -27.50
C LEU A 570 24.54 -16.04 -28.29
N ASN A 571 23.50 -15.84 -29.11
CA ASN A 571 23.30 -14.59 -29.86
C ASN A 571 23.12 -13.39 -28.94
N VAL A 572 22.41 -13.54 -27.81
CA VAL A 572 22.26 -12.48 -26.81
C VAL A 572 23.61 -12.15 -26.17
N LEU A 573 24.37 -13.16 -25.74
CA LEU A 573 25.70 -12.99 -25.16
C LEU A 573 26.74 -12.39 -26.13
N GLU A 574 26.55 -12.55 -27.45
CA GLU A 574 27.38 -11.94 -28.48
C GLU A 574 26.92 -10.54 -28.92
N GLY A 575 25.82 -10.02 -28.35
CA GLY A 575 25.24 -8.72 -28.72
C GLY A 575 24.57 -8.71 -30.11
N ARG A 576 24.16 -9.87 -30.62
CA ARG A 576 23.60 -10.08 -31.96
C ARG A 576 22.06 -10.21 -31.99
N GLY A 577 21.39 -10.20 -30.83
CA GLY A 577 19.93 -10.33 -30.72
C GLY A 577 19.31 -9.45 -29.61
N SER A 578 18.02 -9.16 -29.72
CA SER A 578 17.20 -8.52 -28.66
C SER A 578 16.40 -9.57 -27.89
N ASP A 579 16.29 -9.41 -26.57
CA ASP A 579 15.68 -10.35 -25.60
C ASP A 579 14.25 -10.85 -25.92
N SER A 580 13.52 -10.23 -26.85
CA SER A 580 12.05 -10.30 -26.83
C SER A 580 11.37 -11.44 -27.62
N SER A 581 12.09 -12.40 -28.23
CA SER A 581 11.41 -13.46 -29.01
C SER A 581 11.93 -14.89 -28.85
N ALA A 582 12.98 -15.11 -28.06
CA ALA A 582 13.52 -16.46 -27.80
C ALA A 582 13.08 -17.02 -26.43
N LEU A 583 12.41 -16.21 -25.60
CA LEU A 583 12.10 -16.52 -24.20
C LEU A 583 10.70 -17.12 -23.97
N GLU A 584 9.87 -17.30 -25.00
CA GLU A 584 8.49 -17.82 -24.82
C GLU A 584 8.38 -19.37 -24.78
N GLY A 585 9.49 -20.10 -24.79
CA GLY A 585 9.48 -21.57 -24.85
C GLY A 585 10.00 -22.31 -23.63
N GLY A 586 10.62 -21.62 -22.66
CA GLY A 586 11.23 -22.25 -21.49
C GLY A 586 10.61 -21.71 -20.21
N LEU A 587 10.36 -22.60 -19.25
CA LEU A 587 9.91 -22.31 -17.88
C LEU A 587 8.39 -22.27 -17.61
N ALA A 588 7.58 -23.05 -18.31
CA ALA A 588 6.32 -23.51 -17.72
C ALA A 588 6.61 -24.80 -16.92
N HIS A 589 6.91 -24.63 -15.62
CA HIS A 589 6.99 -25.68 -14.59
C HIS A 589 8.26 -26.56 -14.51
N SER A 590 9.45 -25.98 -14.36
CA SER A 590 10.49 -26.67 -13.57
C SER A 590 11.55 -25.73 -12.98
N TRP A 591 11.95 -26.05 -11.74
CA TRP A 591 13.18 -25.66 -11.02
C TRP A 591 13.19 -24.48 -10.04
N LEU A 592 12.06 -23.87 -9.70
CA LEU A 592 11.94 -23.05 -8.46
C LEU A 592 10.60 -23.34 -7.77
N GLY A 593 10.55 -24.49 -7.10
CA GLY A 593 9.61 -24.79 -6.01
C GLY A 593 10.39 -24.96 -4.73
#